data_AF-A0A9E0LRZ5-F1
#
_entry.id   AF-A0A9E0LRZ5-F1
#
_cell.length_a   1.000
_cell.length_b   1.000
_cell.length_c   1.000
_cell.angle_alpha   90.00
_cell.angle_beta   90.00
_cell.angle_gamma   90.00
#
_symmetry.space_group_name_H-M   'P 1'
#
loop_
_entity.id
_entity.type
_entity.pdbx_description
1 polymer ?
#
loop_
_entity_poly.entity_id
_entity_poly.type
_entity_poly.pdbx_seq_one_letter_code
_entity_poly.pdbx_strand_id
1 'polypeptide(L)'
;MIKKFTIFLWIFAFISLFFYSFVQVDLGLTLNRASLVQTIQKSFQYVGYFNRPLSTYLFIFVIVYLFLTYCFTLYGVYKKLLSGKLIWGIVILASAILLFSYNAFSYDLFNYVFDAKIITQYGQNPYEHKALDYPGDPMLGFMHWTHRTYPYGPLWLGITTPLSFLGGGYFLPTFYLFKLLMVGAYLLCSAM
;
A
#
# COMPACT_ATOMS: atom_id res chain seq x y z
N MET A 1 -19.79 13.65 -22.31
CA MET A 1 -19.05 12.44 -22.72
C MET A 1 -17.66 12.36 -22.07
N ILE A 2 -16.82 13.39 -22.22
CA ILE A 2 -15.45 13.42 -21.65
C ILE A 2 -15.36 13.09 -20.15
N LYS A 3 -16.30 13.59 -19.33
CA LYS A 3 -16.36 13.30 -17.88
C LYS A 3 -16.48 11.80 -17.58
N LYS A 4 -17.48 11.13 -18.18
CA LYS A 4 -17.72 9.69 -18.01
C LYS A 4 -16.52 8.88 -18.51
N PHE A 5 -15.95 9.29 -19.64
CA PHE A 5 -14.76 8.65 -20.20
C PHE A 5 -13.54 8.79 -19.27
N THR A 6 -13.30 9.98 -18.70
CA THR A 6 -12.21 10.22 -17.74
C THR A 6 -12.33 9.32 -16.51
N ILE A 7 -13.55 9.20 -15.95
CA ILE A 7 -13.81 8.32 -14.80
C ILE A 7 -13.53 6.86 -15.16
N PHE A 8 -13.98 6.41 -16.34
CA PHE A 8 -13.73 5.05 -16.80
C PHE A 8 -12.22 4.75 -16.91
N LEU A 9 -11.45 5.68 -17.48
CA LEU A 9 -9.99 5.53 -17.56
C LEU A 9 -9.36 5.39 -16.18
N TRP A 10 -9.74 6.23 -15.21
CA TRP A 10 -9.21 6.14 -13.85
C TRP A 10 -9.64 4.88 -13.11
N ILE A 11 -10.90 4.43 -13.25
CA ILE A 11 -11.34 3.15 -12.68
C ILE A 11 -10.48 2.01 -13.20
N PHE A 12 -10.27 1.94 -14.52
CA PHE A 12 -9.42 0.92 -15.10
C PHE A 12 -7.98 1.02 -14.59
N ALA A 13 -7.42 2.23 -14.52
CA ALA A 13 -6.06 2.46 -14.00
C ALA A 13 -5.92 1.95 -12.55
N PHE A 14 -6.86 2.29 -11.67
CA PHE A 14 -6.83 1.88 -10.27
C PHE A 14 -7.03 0.39 -10.09
N ILE A 15 -7.92 -0.23 -10.88
CA ILE A 15 -8.12 -1.68 -10.85
C ILE A 15 -6.86 -2.40 -11.35
N SER A 16 -6.24 -1.94 -12.43
CA SER A 16 -4.99 -2.52 -12.95
C SER A 16 -3.86 -2.39 -11.93
N LEU A 17 -3.70 -1.22 -11.31
CA LEU A 17 -2.69 -1.00 -10.27
C LEU A 17 -2.98 -1.84 -9.01
N PHE A 18 -4.24 -1.93 -8.59
CA PHE A 18 -4.68 -2.77 -7.48
C PHE A 18 -4.27 -4.22 -7.70
N PHE A 19 -4.61 -4.82 -8.84
CA PHE A 19 -4.24 -6.20 -9.11
C PHE A 19 -2.74 -6.37 -9.32
N TYR A 20 -2.08 -5.44 -10.00
CA TYR A 20 -0.63 -5.48 -10.18
C TYR A 20 0.09 -5.46 -8.83
N SER A 21 -0.42 -4.74 -7.82
CA SER A 21 0.21 -4.71 -6.50
C SER A 21 0.37 -6.10 -5.88
N PHE A 22 -0.57 -7.03 -6.13
CA PHE A 22 -0.51 -8.39 -5.60
C PHE A 22 0.54 -9.28 -6.28
N VAL A 23 1.00 -8.90 -7.47
CA VAL A 23 2.12 -9.57 -8.17
C VAL A 23 3.40 -9.51 -7.33
N GLN A 24 3.52 -8.49 -6.48
CA GLN A 24 4.69 -8.20 -5.67
C GLN A 24 4.55 -8.67 -4.20
N VAL A 25 3.53 -9.47 -3.86
CA VAL A 25 3.37 -9.99 -2.49
C VAL A 25 4.50 -10.95 -2.15
N ASP A 26 5.18 -10.68 -1.03
CA ASP A 26 6.28 -11.51 -0.55
C ASP A 26 5.90 -12.99 -0.40
N LEU A 27 6.81 -13.88 -0.81
CA LEU A 27 6.60 -15.33 -0.74
C LEU A 27 6.35 -15.83 0.70
N GLY A 28 6.91 -15.12 1.70
CA GLY A 28 6.72 -15.41 3.12
C GLY A 28 5.42 -14.88 3.72
N LEU A 29 4.64 -14.08 2.98
CA LEU A 29 3.42 -13.47 3.49
C LEU A 29 2.16 -14.22 3.02
N THR A 30 1.30 -14.62 3.97
CA THR A 30 -0.03 -15.18 3.67
C THR A 30 -1.12 -14.19 4.07
N LEU A 31 -1.85 -13.63 3.09
CA LEU A 31 -2.89 -12.64 3.36
C LEU A 31 -4.19 -13.25 3.88
N ASN A 32 -4.50 -14.49 3.49
CA ASN A 32 -5.69 -15.21 3.95
C ASN A 32 -5.44 -16.72 3.93
N ARG A 33 -5.99 -17.44 4.91
CA ARG A 33 -5.85 -18.90 5.02
C ARG A 33 -6.81 -19.68 4.11
N ALA A 34 -7.86 -19.05 3.58
CA ALA A 34 -8.81 -19.70 2.67
C ALA A 34 -8.09 -20.21 1.40
N SER A 35 -8.35 -21.47 1.03
CA SER A 35 -7.65 -22.16 -0.07
C SER A 35 -7.76 -21.41 -1.40
N LEU A 36 -8.96 -20.93 -1.73
CA LEU A 36 -9.20 -20.15 -2.95
C LEU A 36 -8.33 -18.89 -3.02
N VAL A 37 -8.25 -18.14 -1.92
CA VAL A 37 -7.48 -16.89 -1.85
C VAL A 37 -5.98 -17.18 -1.96
N GLN A 38 -5.50 -18.25 -1.33
CA GLN A 38 -4.11 -18.67 -1.47
C GLN A 38 -3.75 -19.05 -2.90
N THR A 39 -4.63 -19.78 -3.60
CA THR A 39 -4.42 -20.12 -5.01
C THR A 39 -4.32 -18.87 -5.87
N ILE A 40 -5.21 -17.91 -5.66
CA ILE A 40 -5.18 -16.62 -6.37
C ILE A 40 -3.88 -15.86 -6.06
N GLN A 41 -3.52 -15.74 -4.78
CA GLN A 41 -2.29 -15.06 -4.36
C GLN A 41 -1.05 -15.69 -5.00
N LYS A 42 -0.95 -17.03 -4.98
CA LYS A 42 0.16 -17.77 -5.59
C LYS A 42 0.25 -17.56 -7.09
N SER A 43 -0.88 -17.44 -7.80
CA SER A 43 -0.88 -17.11 -9.22
C SER A 43 -0.31 -15.71 -9.50
N PHE A 44 -0.64 -14.72 -8.67
CA PHE A 44 -0.02 -13.39 -8.78
C PHE A 44 1.48 -13.43 -8.47
N GLN A 45 1.88 -14.10 -7.38
CA GLN A 45 3.28 -14.31 -7.02
C GLN A 45 4.06 -15.04 -8.12
N TYR A 46 3.43 -15.98 -8.82
CA TYR A 46 4.04 -16.68 -9.93
C TYR A 46 4.48 -15.71 -11.03
N VAL A 47 3.62 -14.76 -11.39
CA VAL A 47 3.96 -13.71 -12.36
C VAL A 47 5.13 -12.86 -11.85
N GLY A 48 5.12 -12.45 -10.58
CA GLY A 48 6.15 -11.56 -10.03
C GLY A 48 7.53 -12.19 -9.91
N TYR A 49 7.60 -13.41 -9.35
CA TYR A 49 8.86 -14.05 -8.99
C TYR A 49 9.37 -15.01 -10.06
N PHE A 50 8.47 -15.66 -10.81
CA PHE A 50 8.81 -16.75 -11.72
C PHE A 50 8.53 -16.45 -13.21
N ASN A 51 7.75 -15.41 -13.55
CA ASN A 51 7.59 -14.91 -14.92
C ASN A 51 7.90 -13.40 -15.01
N ARG A 52 9.17 -13.07 -14.72
CA ARG A 52 9.66 -11.69 -14.67
C ARG A 52 9.40 -10.88 -15.95
N PRO A 53 9.57 -11.42 -17.18
CA PRO A 53 9.26 -10.67 -18.40
C PRO A 53 7.80 -10.20 -18.45
N LEU A 54 6.85 -11.08 -18.10
CA LEU A 54 5.44 -10.71 -18.04
C LEU A 54 5.17 -9.65 -16.96
N SER A 55 5.74 -9.82 -15.76
CA SER A 55 5.61 -8.81 -14.70
C SER A 55 6.12 -7.43 -15.14
N THR A 56 7.25 -7.39 -15.86
CA THR A 56 7.81 -6.16 -16.43
C THR A 56 6.87 -5.53 -17.46
N TYR A 57 6.32 -6.30 -18.40
CA TYR A 57 5.37 -5.77 -19.37
C TYR A 57 4.10 -5.23 -18.72
N LEU A 58 3.56 -5.93 -17.71
CA LEU A 58 2.41 -5.48 -16.94
C LEU A 58 2.72 -4.19 -16.17
N PHE A 59 3.90 -4.09 -15.55
CA PHE A 59 4.34 -2.88 -14.86
C PHE A 59 4.41 -1.69 -15.82
N ILE A 60 5.12 -1.85 -16.94
CA ILE A 60 5.27 -0.81 -17.96
C ILE A 60 3.89 -0.38 -18.47
N PHE A 61 3.01 -1.34 -18.76
CA PHE A 61 1.63 -1.04 -19.18
C PHE A 61 0.89 -0.21 -18.13
N VAL A 62 0.89 -0.63 -16.86
CA VAL A 62 0.20 0.09 -15.77
C VAL A 62 0.74 1.51 -15.62
N ILE A 63 2.06 1.68 -15.61
CA ILE A 63 2.70 3.00 -15.47
C ILE A 63 2.39 3.89 -16.67
N VAL A 64 2.58 3.41 -17.90
CA VAL A 64 2.27 4.18 -19.11
C VAL A 64 0.78 4.56 -19.15
N TYR A 65 -0.11 3.63 -18.81
CA TYR A 65 -1.54 3.88 -18.78
C TYR A 65 -1.93 4.94 -17.73
N LEU A 66 -1.34 4.89 -16.53
CA LEU A 66 -1.50 5.91 -15.49
C LEU A 66 -1.05 7.28 -15.99
N PHE A 67 0.13 7.37 -16.61
CA PHE A 67 0.64 8.62 -17.17
C PHE A 67 -0.25 9.18 -18.29
N LEU A 68 -0.69 8.34 -19.22
CA LEU A 68 -1.59 8.76 -20.30
C LEU A 68 -2.94 9.26 -19.74
N THR A 69 -3.49 8.55 -18.75
CA THR A 69 -4.74 8.94 -18.08
C THR A 69 -4.59 10.26 -17.33
N TYR A 70 -3.45 10.45 -16.67
CA TYR A 70 -3.09 11.70 -15.99
C TYR A 70 -2.97 12.87 -16.98
N CYS A 71 -2.20 12.72 -18.06
CA CYS A 71 -2.05 13.74 -19.11
C CYS A 71 -3.39 14.10 -19.76
N PHE A 72 -4.24 13.10 -20.05
CA PHE A 72 -5.59 13.32 -20.58
C PHE A 72 -6.45 14.12 -19.60
N THR A 73 -6.37 13.80 -18.31
CA THR A 73 -7.09 14.52 -17.26
C THR A 73 -6.61 15.95 -17.13
N LEU A 74 -5.28 16.18 -17.12
CA LEU A 74 -4.69 17.52 -17.12
C LEU A 74 -5.15 18.34 -18.32
N TYR A 75 -5.16 17.75 -19.51
CA TYR A 75 -5.68 18.41 -20.71
C TYR A 75 -7.17 18.79 -20.55
N GLY A 76 -7.99 17.89 -20.00
CA GLY A 76 -9.40 18.14 -19.70
C GLY A 76 -9.61 19.26 -18.67
N VAL A 77 -8.75 19.37 -17.66
CA VAL A 77 -8.75 20.46 -16.68
C VAL A 77 -8.33 21.78 -17.32
N TYR A 78 -7.24 21.78 -18.10
CA TYR A 78 -6.76 22.96 -18.83
C TYR A 78 -7.81 23.54 -19.78
N LYS A 79 -8.54 22.66 -20.49
CA LYS A 79 -9.67 23.05 -21.36
C LYS A 79 -10.96 23.37 -20.59
N LYS A 80 -10.93 23.38 -19.25
CA LYS A 80 -12.09 23.64 -18.37
C LYS A 80 -13.27 22.69 -18.61
N LEU A 81 -13.00 21.48 -19.13
CA LEU A 81 -14.00 20.45 -19.42
C LEU A 81 -14.29 19.56 -18.19
N LEU A 82 -13.34 19.50 -17.26
CA LEU A 82 -13.43 18.75 -16.01
C LEU A 82 -13.49 19.72 -14.83
N SER A 83 -14.34 19.40 -13.85
CA SER A 83 -14.52 20.21 -12.65
C SER A 83 -13.70 19.68 -11.48
N GLY A 84 -13.33 20.54 -10.53
CA GLY A 84 -12.67 20.12 -9.29
C GLY A 84 -13.44 19.05 -8.53
N LYS A 85 -14.79 19.11 -8.51
CA LYS A 85 -15.65 18.06 -7.91
C LYS A 85 -15.42 16.67 -8.54
N LEU A 86 -15.19 16.61 -9.85
CA LEU A 86 -14.92 15.35 -10.53
C LEU A 86 -13.53 14.82 -10.18
N ILE A 87 -12.52 15.70 -10.12
CA ILE A 87 -11.17 15.34 -9.69
C ILE A 87 -11.18 14.81 -8.25
N TRP A 88 -11.92 15.47 -7.36
CA TRP A 88 -12.17 14.99 -6.00
C TRP A 88 -12.81 13.61 -5.96
N GLY A 89 -13.81 13.36 -6.81
CA GLY A 89 -14.41 12.04 -6.95
C GLY A 89 -13.38 10.97 -7.36
N ILE A 90 -12.45 11.31 -8.25
CA ILE A 90 -11.35 10.41 -8.66
C ILE A 90 -10.39 10.15 -7.50
N VAL A 91 -10.03 11.17 -6.72
CA VAL A 91 -9.15 11.03 -5.55
C VAL A 91 -9.78 10.10 -4.51
N ILE A 92 -11.06 10.31 -4.16
CA ILE A 92 -11.79 9.46 -3.22
C ILE A 92 -11.89 8.02 -3.75
N LEU A 93 -12.17 7.86 -5.04
CA LEU A 93 -12.22 6.55 -5.69
C LEU A 93 -10.86 5.84 -5.64
N ALA A 94 -9.77 6.56 -5.90
CA ALA A 94 -8.41 6.04 -5.80
C ALA A 94 -8.14 5.54 -4.38
N SER A 95 -8.44 6.37 -3.38
CA SER A 95 -8.29 6.02 -1.97
C SER A 95 -9.10 4.79 -1.58
N ALA A 96 -10.36 4.70 -2.01
CA ALA A 96 -11.23 3.57 -1.69
C ALA A 96 -10.72 2.25 -2.30
N ILE A 97 -10.27 2.26 -3.55
CA ILE A 97 -9.76 1.06 -4.23
C ILE A 97 -8.38 0.67 -3.67
N LEU A 98 -7.44 1.62 -3.61
CA LEU A 98 -6.04 1.36 -3.26
C LEU A 98 -5.82 1.19 -1.75
N LEU A 99 -6.78 1.55 -0.90
CA LEU A 99 -6.78 1.15 0.52
C LEU A 99 -6.62 -0.36 0.68
N PHE A 100 -7.16 -1.15 -0.23
CA PHE A 100 -7.09 -2.61 -0.20
C PHE A 100 -5.96 -3.21 -1.03
N SER A 101 -5.17 -2.40 -1.73
CA SER A 101 -4.02 -2.89 -2.52
C SER A 101 -2.89 -3.40 -1.63
N TYR A 102 -1.93 -4.12 -2.20
CA TYR A 102 -0.65 -4.39 -1.55
C TYR A 102 0.29 -3.17 -1.66
N ASN A 103 1.27 -3.05 -0.75
CA ASN A 103 2.31 -2.00 -0.76
C ASN A 103 3.39 -2.20 -1.85
N ALA A 104 3.37 -3.35 -2.51
CA ALA A 104 4.18 -3.72 -3.66
C ALA A 104 5.68 -3.46 -3.47
N PHE A 105 6.18 -2.33 -3.98
CA PHE A 105 7.61 -2.04 -4.04
C PHE A 105 8.18 -1.33 -2.79
N SER A 106 7.34 -0.89 -1.86
CA SER A 106 7.80 -0.24 -0.63
C SER A 106 7.61 -1.14 0.59
N TYR A 107 8.64 -1.26 1.41
CA TYR A 107 8.62 -2.03 2.67
C TYR A 107 8.55 -1.15 3.91
N ASP A 108 8.47 0.18 3.73
CA ASP A 108 8.48 1.12 4.85
C ASP A 108 7.28 0.91 5.76
N LEU A 109 6.13 0.57 5.19
CA LEU A 109 4.92 0.28 5.96
C LEU A 109 5.12 -0.90 6.92
N PHE A 110 5.82 -1.95 6.51
CA PHE A 110 6.10 -3.07 7.42
C PHE A 110 7.07 -2.67 8.53
N ASN A 111 8.06 -1.84 8.20
CA ASN A 111 8.96 -1.28 9.21
C ASN A 111 8.20 -0.42 10.22
N TYR A 112 7.31 0.48 9.78
CA TYR A 112 6.48 1.28 10.70
C TYR A 112 5.62 0.43 11.62
N VAL A 113 5.02 -0.64 11.08
CA VAL A 113 4.23 -1.58 11.87
C VAL A 113 5.10 -2.26 12.92
N PHE A 114 6.31 -2.70 12.56
CA PHE A 114 7.21 -3.38 13.48
C PHE A 114 7.82 -2.43 14.52
N ASP A 115 8.17 -1.20 14.11
CA ASP A 115 8.66 -0.15 15.00
C ASP A 115 7.65 0.13 16.12
N ALA A 116 6.35 0.19 15.79
CA ALA A 116 5.28 0.30 16.78
C ALA A 116 5.06 -1.00 17.57
N LYS A 117 5.24 -2.17 16.94
CA LYS A 117 5.14 -3.49 17.58
C LYS A 117 6.18 -3.69 18.68
N ILE A 118 7.39 -3.16 18.51
CA ILE A 118 8.45 -3.14 19.54
C ILE A 118 7.94 -2.54 20.85
N ILE A 119 7.15 -1.47 20.77
CA ILE A 119 6.54 -0.86 21.95
C ILE A 119 5.38 -1.71 22.46
N THR A 120 4.43 -2.06 21.59
CA THR A 120 3.13 -2.60 22.03
C THR A 120 3.14 -4.07 22.42
N GLN A 121 4.01 -4.88 21.79
CA GLN A 121 4.08 -6.33 22.01
C GLN A 121 5.33 -6.75 22.78
N TYR A 122 6.44 -6.03 22.58
CA TYR A 122 7.71 -6.35 23.23
C TYR A 122 8.02 -5.45 24.44
N GLY A 123 7.33 -4.31 24.60
CA GLY A 123 7.55 -3.38 25.72
C GLY A 123 8.93 -2.72 25.70
N GLN A 124 9.58 -2.68 24.54
CA GLN A 124 10.93 -2.16 24.37
C GLN A 124 10.97 -0.85 23.57
N ASN A 125 12.12 -0.19 23.59
CA ASN A 125 12.34 1.07 22.91
C ASN A 125 12.83 0.84 21.46
N PRO A 126 12.09 1.22 20.40
CA PRO A 126 12.52 1.01 19.02
C PRO A 126 13.69 1.91 18.57
N TYR A 127 14.06 2.92 19.38
CA TYR A 127 15.31 3.67 19.15
C TYR A 127 16.56 2.86 19.54
N GLU A 128 16.40 1.84 20.38
CA GLU A 128 17.49 0.98 20.88
C GLU A 128 17.42 -0.44 20.31
N HIS A 129 16.21 -0.91 20.02
CA HIS A 129 15.95 -2.25 19.50
C HIS A 129 15.51 -2.23 18.04
N LYS A 130 15.92 -3.25 17.30
CA LYS A 130 15.62 -3.47 15.88
C LYS A 130 14.84 -4.76 15.69
N ALA A 131 14.27 -4.96 14.51
CA ALA A 131 13.48 -6.16 14.24
C ALA A 131 14.27 -7.47 14.40
N LEU A 132 15.56 -7.49 14.02
CA LEU A 132 16.42 -8.67 14.18
C LEU A 132 16.67 -9.09 15.64
N ASP A 133 16.37 -8.25 16.63
CA ASP A 133 16.50 -8.63 18.04
C ASP A 133 15.38 -9.61 18.47
N TYR A 134 14.37 -9.83 17.60
CA TYR A 134 13.23 -10.72 17.84
C TYR A 134 13.15 -11.83 16.78
N PRO A 135 14.10 -12.78 16.74
CA PRO A 135 14.22 -13.78 15.66
C PRO A 135 13.02 -14.72 15.53
N GLY A 136 12.17 -14.82 16.57
CA GLY A 136 10.93 -15.61 16.53
C GLY A 136 9.73 -14.90 15.88
N ASP A 137 9.85 -13.62 15.49
CA ASP A 137 8.73 -12.87 14.94
C ASP A 137 8.44 -13.26 13.48
N PRO A 138 7.21 -13.69 13.14
CA PRO A 138 6.87 -14.11 11.78
C PRO A 138 6.98 -12.98 10.74
N MET A 139 6.95 -11.71 11.15
CA MET A 139 7.11 -10.59 10.21
C MET A 139 8.49 -10.56 9.55
N LEU A 140 9.53 -11.13 10.19
CA LEU A 140 10.86 -11.23 9.61
C LEU A 140 10.91 -12.03 8.30
N GLY A 141 9.90 -12.87 8.03
CA GLY A 141 9.82 -13.66 6.79
C GLY A 141 9.44 -12.86 5.53
N PHE A 142 8.96 -11.62 5.68
CA PHE A 142 8.55 -10.76 4.55
C PHE A 142 8.97 -9.29 4.71
N MET A 143 9.53 -8.93 5.87
CA MET A 143 10.07 -7.60 6.10
C MET A 143 11.42 -7.40 5.42
N HIS A 144 11.67 -6.15 5.04
CA HIS A 144 12.99 -5.67 4.68
C HIS A 144 13.47 -4.65 5.71
N TRP A 145 14.77 -4.37 5.73
CA TRP A 145 15.41 -3.40 6.64
C TRP A 145 15.33 -3.77 8.12
N THR A 146 15.35 -5.07 8.42
CA THR A 146 15.23 -5.61 9.77
C THR A 146 16.40 -5.28 10.70
N HIS A 147 17.50 -4.77 10.16
CA HIS A 147 18.75 -4.51 10.85
C HIS A 147 18.87 -3.11 11.45
N ARG A 148 17.95 -2.18 11.15
CA ARG A 148 17.99 -0.80 11.65
C ARG A 148 17.10 -0.61 12.87
N THR A 149 17.49 0.32 13.74
CA THR A 149 16.59 0.92 14.75
C THR A 149 15.73 1.99 14.09
N TYR A 150 14.80 2.57 14.86
CA TYR A 150 13.87 3.59 14.40
C TYR A 150 14.57 4.92 14.05
N PRO A 151 14.47 5.41 12.79
CA PRO A 151 15.22 6.57 12.34
C PRO A 151 14.41 7.88 12.35
N TYR A 152 13.13 7.84 12.73
CA TYR A 152 12.23 9.00 12.64
C TYR A 152 12.06 9.69 14.00
N GLY A 153 11.46 10.87 13.99
CA GLY A 153 11.12 11.59 15.22
C GLY A 153 9.94 10.96 15.99
N PRO A 154 9.80 11.28 17.28
CA PRO A 154 8.83 10.62 18.17
C PRO A 154 7.36 10.87 17.81
N LEU A 155 7.07 11.91 17.02
CA LEU A 155 5.69 12.22 16.61
C LEU A 155 5.09 11.09 15.77
N TRP A 156 5.81 10.58 14.78
CA TRP A 156 5.31 9.50 13.93
C TRP A 156 5.06 8.24 14.77
N LEU A 157 5.97 7.92 15.68
CA LEU A 157 5.86 6.80 16.60
C LEU A 157 4.65 6.94 17.54
N GLY A 158 4.43 8.14 18.08
CA GLY A 158 3.28 8.44 18.93
C GLY A 158 1.95 8.29 18.19
N ILE A 159 1.91 8.57 16.88
CA ILE A 159 0.71 8.39 16.05
C ILE A 159 0.48 6.90 15.73
N THR A 160 1.53 6.14 15.41
CA THR A 160 1.40 4.75 14.96
C THR A 160 1.28 3.73 16.09
N THR A 161 1.78 4.04 17.29
CA THR A 161 1.71 3.15 18.46
C THR A 161 0.27 2.79 18.87
N PRO A 162 -0.68 3.75 18.99
CA PRO A 162 -2.08 3.42 19.25
C PRO A 162 -2.69 2.48 18.19
N LEU A 163 -2.32 2.64 16.91
CA LEU A 163 -2.81 1.78 15.84
C LEU A 163 -2.28 0.35 15.97
N SER A 164 -1.01 0.20 16.38
CA SER A 164 -0.42 -1.10 16.69
C SER A 164 -1.11 -1.77 17.89
N PHE A 165 -1.44 -0.99 18.92
CA PHE A 165 -2.20 -1.48 20.08
C PHE A 165 -3.59 -1.98 19.69
N LEU A 166 -4.33 -1.20 18.88
CA LEU A 166 -5.65 -1.58 18.34
C LEU A 166 -5.59 -2.82 17.45
N GLY A 167 -4.45 -3.06 16.78
CA GLY A 167 -4.22 -4.26 15.99
C GLY A 167 -4.04 -5.54 16.82
N GLY A 168 -3.87 -5.43 18.14
CA GLY A 168 -3.88 -6.57 19.07
C GLY A 168 -2.78 -7.60 18.82
N GLY A 169 -1.64 -7.17 18.27
CA GLY A 169 -0.53 -8.06 17.90
C GLY A 169 -0.70 -8.80 16.57
N TYR A 170 -1.83 -8.63 15.88
CA TYR A 170 -2.06 -9.23 14.56
C TYR A 170 -1.60 -8.29 13.44
N PHE A 171 -0.83 -8.85 12.49
CA PHE A 171 -0.27 -8.07 11.38
C PHE A 171 -1.35 -7.44 10.49
N LEU A 172 -2.31 -8.21 9.96
CA LEU A 172 -3.26 -7.70 8.96
C LEU A 172 -4.17 -6.58 9.49
N PRO A 173 -4.79 -6.68 10.68
CA PRO A 173 -5.53 -5.56 11.26
C PRO A 173 -4.65 -4.32 11.42
N THR A 174 -3.44 -4.47 11.96
CA THR A 174 -2.49 -3.36 12.14
C THR A 174 -2.11 -2.72 10.79
N PHE A 175 -1.82 -3.55 9.79
CA PHE A 175 -1.50 -3.11 8.44
C PHE A 175 -2.60 -2.23 7.85
N TYR A 176 -3.86 -2.65 7.94
CA TYR A 176 -4.98 -1.85 7.43
C TYR A 176 -5.26 -0.59 8.26
N LEU A 177 -5.04 -0.61 9.58
CA LEU A 177 -5.12 0.61 10.41
C LEU A 177 -4.09 1.65 9.97
N PHE A 178 -2.85 1.24 9.68
CA PHE A 178 -1.82 2.14 9.18
C PHE A 178 -2.16 2.65 7.76
N LYS A 179 -2.71 1.78 6.89
CA LYS A 179 -3.18 2.22 5.57
C LYS A 179 -4.34 3.21 5.67
N LEU A 180 -5.26 3.03 6.61
CA LEU A 180 -6.34 3.99 6.88
C LEU A 180 -5.79 5.34 7.32
N LEU A 181 -4.79 5.37 8.20
CA LEU A 181 -4.08 6.60 8.57
C LEU A 181 -3.47 7.29 7.35
N MET A 182 -2.77 6.54 6.50
CA MET A 182 -2.15 7.06 5.28
C MET A 182 -3.19 7.61 4.29
N VAL A 183 -4.30 6.89 4.09
CA VAL A 183 -5.42 7.37 3.26
C VAL A 183 -6.05 8.63 3.84
N GLY A 184 -6.26 8.68 5.15
CA GLY A 184 -6.77 9.87 5.84
C GLY A 184 -5.85 11.08 5.64
N ALA A 185 -4.55 10.91 5.86
CA ALA A 185 -3.55 11.95 5.62
C ALA A 185 -3.53 12.40 4.15
N TYR A 186 -3.58 11.46 3.20
CA TYR A 186 -3.62 11.77 1.76
C TYR A 186 -4.87 12.58 1.36
N LEU A 187 -6.05 12.21 1.89
CA LEU A 187 -7.29 12.94 1.64
C LEU A 187 -7.27 14.34 2.28
N LEU A 188 -6.73 14.48 3.49
CA LEU A 188 -6.56 15.78 4.15
C LEU A 188 -5.64 16.69 3.33
N CYS A 189 -4.48 16.20 2.90
CA CYS A 189 -3.55 16.97 2.08
C CYS A 189 -4.14 17.34 0.71
N SER A 190 -4.98 16.48 0.13
CA SER A 190 -5.63 16.78 -1.14
C SER A 190 -6.67 17.90 -1.02
N ALA A 191 -7.28 18.07 0.17
CA ALA A 191 -8.34 19.04 0.53
C ALA A 191 -7.87 20.47 0.75
N MET A 192 -6.57 20.64 1.01
CA MET A 192 -5.93 21.95 1.21
C MET A 192 -5.55 22.57 -0.13
#